data_AF-A0A954SRS8-F1
#
_entry.id   AF-A0A954SRS8-F1
#
_cell.length_a   1.000
_cell.length_b   1.000
_cell.length_c   1.000
_cell.angle_alpha   90.00
_cell.angle_beta   90.00
_cell.angle_gamma   90.00
#
_symmetry.space_group_name_H-M   'P 1'
#
loop_
_entity.id
_entity.type
_entity.pdbx_description
1 polymer ?
#
loop_
_entity_poly.entity_id
_entity_poly.type
_entity_poly.pdbx_seq_one_letter_code
_entity_poly.pdbx_strand_id
1 'polypeptide(L)'
;MRQTLFRIVFDAAISTPWGNIPIFGVGLLLVLVGIVSLWQLIRHVRKHGFDGPAIERLITAGVIAFVVNQIPNWVDSLPVYGFGAMLLLGFLTAGWLAGIRTKREGLSPELTWDAGMWVFLPGIIGARIFSILENWERHTAGKSLGEMIVSLLNFPEGGLVLYGGVISGGIFYFIYCHRKKISA
;
A
#
# COMPACT_ATOMS: atom_id res chain seq x y z
N MET A 1 22.50 -9.08 -2.80
CA MET A 1 21.48 -8.96 -3.87
C MET A 1 20.09 -9.08 -3.23
N ARG A 2 19.22 -8.06 -3.33
CA ARG A 2 17.85 -8.16 -2.80
C ARG A 2 17.03 -9.05 -3.72
N GLN A 3 16.54 -10.18 -3.21
CA GLN A 3 15.72 -11.10 -3.99
C GLN A 3 14.30 -10.52 -4.15
N THR A 4 13.96 -10.13 -5.37
CA THR A 4 12.58 -9.76 -5.74
C THR A 4 11.81 -11.04 -6.02
N LEU A 5 10.66 -11.23 -5.37
CA LEU A 5 9.83 -12.43 -5.53
C LEU A 5 9.14 -12.42 -6.90
N PHE A 6 8.51 -11.29 -7.22
CA PHE A 6 7.96 -11.01 -8.53
C PHE A 6 7.98 -9.49 -8.76
N ARG A 7 7.99 -9.09 -10.04
CA ARG A 7 7.83 -7.69 -10.44
C ARG A 7 6.44 -7.53 -11.01
N ILE A 8 5.67 -6.59 -10.46
CA ILE A 8 4.45 -6.13 -11.12
C ILE A 8 4.91 -5.18 -12.22
N VAL A 9 4.82 -5.63 -13.47
CA VAL A 9 5.09 -4.81 -14.65
C VAL A 9 3.80 -4.09 -15.00
N PHE A 10 3.77 -2.76 -14.84
CA PHE A 10 2.59 -1.97 -15.18
C PHE A 10 2.52 -1.68 -16.69
N ASP A 11 3.64 -1.79 -17.39
CA ASP A 11 3.76 -1.65 -18.85
C ASP A 11 3.57 -2.96 -19.63
N ALA A 12 2.92 -3.98 -19.06
CA ALA A 12 2.50 -5.12 -19.87
C ALA A 12 1.44 -4.62 -20.86
N ALA A 13 1.85 -4.11 -22.01
CA ALA A 13 0.98 -3.60 -23.04
C ALA A 13 0.67 -4.70 -24.04
N ILE A 14 -0.61 -4.94 -24.33
CA ILE A 14 -0.97 -5.74 -25.51
C ILE A 14 -0.72 -4.84 -26.70
N SER A 15 0.19 -5.27 -27.58
CA SER A 15 0.33 -4.68 -28.92
C SER A 15 -0.91 -5.01 -29.74
N THR A 16 -1.93 -4.15 -29.67
CA THR A 16 -3.08 -4.24 -30.56
C THR A 16 -2.77 -3.44 -31.84
N PRO A 17 -3.40 -3.75 -32.99
CA PRO A 17 -3.25 -2.98 -34.23
C PRO A 17 -3.56 -1.48 -34.11
N TRP A 18 -4.14 -1.05 -32.98
CA TRP A 18 -4.61 0.30 -32.69
C TRP A 18 -3.78 0.99 -31.58
N GLY A 19 -2.69 0.38 -31.13
CA GLY A 19 -1.79 0.91 -30.11
C GLY A 19 -1.53 -0.04 -28.93
N ASN A 20 -0.51 0.30 -28.14
CA ASN A 20 -0.14 -0.40 -26.91
C ASN A 20 -1.10 -0.01 -25.78
N ILE A 21 -1.97 -0.94 -25.35
CA ILE A 21 -2.89 -0.72 -24.23
C ILE A 21 -2.29 -1.39 -22.99
N PRO A 22 -1.94 -0.64 -21.92
CA PRO A 22 -1.41 -1.22 -20.68
C PRO A 22 -2.46 -2.12 -19.99
N ILE A 23 -2.08 -3.34 -19.64
CA ILE A 23 -2.98 -4.36 -19.06
C ILE A 23 -3.17 -4.16 -17.55
N PHE A 24 -2.18 -3.61 -16.85
CA PHE A 24 -2.23 -3.43 -15.39
C PHE A 24 -2.21 -1.94 -15.01
N GLY A 25 -3.03 -1.57 -14.02
CA GLY A 25 -3.13 -0.20 -13.52
C GLY A 25 -4.12 0.65 -14.31
N VAL A 26 -3.63 1.74 -14.91
CA VAL A 26 -4.44 2.77 -15.59
C VAL A 26 -5.26 2.21 -16.75
N GLY A 27 -4.70 1.29 -17.53
CA GLY A 27 -5.42 0.71 -18.68
C GLY A 27 -6.52 -0.28 -18.29
N LEU A 28 -6.37 -1.05 -17.20
CA LEU A 28 -7.48 -1.87 -16.66
C LEU A 28 -8.61 -0.98 -16.13
N LEU A 29 -8.24 0.14 -15.51
CA LEU A 29 -9.19 1.15 -15.03
C LEU A 29 -9.94 1.80 -16.21
N LEU A 30 -9.24 2.13 -17.30
CA LEU A 30 -9.85 2.59 -18.56
C LEU A 30 -10.77 1.55 -19.19
N VAL A 31 -10.35 0.28 -19.24
CA VAL A 31 -11.18 -0.80 -19.79
C VAL A 31 -12.43 -1.00 -18.94
N LEU A 32 -12.31 -0.99 -17.61
CA LEU A 32 -13.47 -1.07 -16.71
C LEU A 32 -14.40 0.13 -16.88
N VAL A 33 -13.86 1.36 -16.91
CA VAL A 33 -14.65 2.58 -17.14
C VAL A 33 -15.31 2.55 -18.52
N GLY A 34 -14.61 2.10 -19.55
CA GLY A 34 -15.13 1.94 -20.91
C GLY A 34 -16.27 0.91 -20.97
N ILE A 35 -16.09 -0.26 -20.36
CA ILE A 35 -17.12 -1.31 -20.28
C ILE A 35 -18.35 -0.80 -19.52
N VAL A 36 -18.16 -0.13 -18.37
CA VAL A 36 -19.26 0.43 -17.57
C VAL A 36 -19.99 1.53 -18.35
N SER A 37 -19.25 2.42 -19.01
CA SER A 37 -19.82 3.52 -19.81
C SER A 37 -20.61 2.99 -21.01
N LEU A 38 -20.07 2.00 -21.72
CA LEU A 38 -20.73 1.35 -22.86
C LEU A 38 -21.98 0.58 -22.42
N TRP A 39 -21.89 -0.15 -21.31
CA TRP A 39 -23.02 -0.90 -20.75
C TRP A 39 -24.15 0.02 -20.27
N GLN A 40 -23.82 1.14 -19.64
CA GLN A 40 -24.79 2.16 -19.23
C GLN A 40 -25.44 2.84 -20.43
N LEU A 41 -24.66 3.15 -21.48
CA LEU A 41 -25.18 3.73 -22.72
C LEU A 41 -26.14 2.77 -23.44
N ILE A 42 -25.75 1.50 -23.59
CA ILE A 42 -26.61 0.46 -24.20
C ILE A 42 -27.91 0.30 -23.42
N ARG A 43 -27.85 0.29 -22.08
CA ARG A 43 -29.04 0.20 -21.23
C ARG A 43 -29.95 1.43 -21.32
N HIS A 44 -29.37 2.62 -21.49
CA HIS A 44 -30.14 3.86 -21.56
C HIS A 44 -30.81 4.01 -22.94
N VAL A 45 -30.06 3.78 -24.03
CA VAL A 45 -30.57 3.84 -25.41
C VAL A 45 -31.66 2.79 -25.64
N ARG A 46 -31.57 1.59 -25.04
CA ARG A 46 -32.63 0.57 -25.13
C ARG A 46 -33.93 0.95 -24.44
N LYS A 47 -33.90 1.86 -23.46
CA LYS A 47 -35.07 2.19 -22.62
C LYS A 47 -35.73 3.52 -22.96
N HIS A 48 -34.98 4.52 -23.43
CA HIS A 48 -35.51 5.87 -23.64
C HIS A 48 -35.26 6.44 -25.05
N GLY A 49 -34.59 5.72 -25.95
CA GLY A 49 -34.17 6.32 -27.21
C GLY A 49 -33.00 7.30 -27.00
N PHE A 50 -32.55 7.93 -28.08
CA PHE A 50 -31.31 8.71 -28.10
C PHE A 50 -31.55 10.16 -27.62
N ASP A 51 -31.81 10.31 -26.32
CA ASP A 51 -32.07 11.62 -25.71
C ASP A 51 -30.77 12.32 -25.28
N GLY A 52 -30.82 13.66 -25.18
CA GLY A 52 -29.73 14.57 -24.75
C GLY A 52 -28.83 14.10 -23.58
N PRO A 53 -29.34 13.48 -22.49
CA PRO A 53 -28.48 12.96 -21.41
C PRO A 53 -27.57 11.79 -21.82
N ALA A 54 -27.80 11.13 -22.96
CA ALA A 54 -26.87 10.15 -23.52
C ALA A 54 -25.60 10.82 -24.08
N ILE A 55 -25.74 12.02 -24.66
CA ILE A 55 -24.62 12.79 -25.22
C ILE A 55 -23.73 13.30 -24.09
N GLU A 56 -24.32 13.76 -22.99
CA GLU A 56 -23.56 14.20 -21.80
C GLU A 56 -22.67 13.08 -21.24
N ARG A 57 -23.20 11.87 -21.09
CA ARG A 57 -22.43 10.71 -20.59
C ARG A 57 -21.29 10.30 -21.52
N LEU A 58 -21.49 10.42 -22.84
CA LEU A 58 -20.43 10.17 -23.83
C LEU A 58 -19.30 11.21 -23.73
N ILE A 59 -19.65 12.48 -23.54
CA ILE A 59 -18.68 13.55 -23.33
C ILE A 59 -17.91 13.30 -22.03
N THR A 60 -18.59 12.97 -20.92
CA THR A 60 -17.93 12.67 -19.65
C THR A 60 -16.98 11.47 -19.76
N ALA A 61 -17.40 10.39 -20.41
CA ALA A 61 -16.55 9.21 -20.63
C ALA A 61 -15.34 9.55 -21.52
N GLY A 62 -15.52 10.36 -22.56
CA GLY A 62 -14.44 10.83 -23.42
C GLY A 62 -13.43 11.72 -22.69
N VAL A 63 -13.90 12.62 -21.83
CA VAL A 63 -13.04 13.48 -20.99
C VAL A 63 -12.24 12.64 -19.99
N ILE A 64 -12.86 11.66 -19.34
CA ILE A 64 -12.15 10.76 -18.42
C ILE A 64 -11.08 9.97 -19.18
N ALA A 65 -11.41 9.40 -20.35
CA ALA A 65 -10.43 8.67 -21.16
C ALA A 65 -9.25 9.57 -21.61
N PHE A 66 -9.53 10.82 -21.99
CA PHE A 66 -8.51 11.79 -22.35
C PHE A 66 -7.61 12.16 -21.17
N VAL A 67 -8.20 12.53 -20.02
CA VAL A 67 -7.44 12.88 -18.81
C VAL A 67 -6.55 11.72 -18.38
N VAL A 68 -7.08 10.50 -18.39
CA VAL A 68 -6.35 9.31 -17.98
C VAL A 68 -5.19 8.98 -18.94
N ASN A 69 -5.36 9.19 -20.24
CA ASN A 69 -4.27 9.03 -21.22
C ASN A 69 -3.17 10.09 -21.10
N GLN A 70 -3.45 11.24 -20.46
CA GLN A 70 -2.45 12.28 -20.18
C GLN A 70 -1.69 12.04 -18.86
N ILE A 71 -2.08 11.05 -18.06
CA ILE A 71 -1.36 10.73 -16.82
C ILE A 71 -0.06 10.00 -17.20
N PRO A 72 1.12 10.56 -16.90
CA PRO A 72 2.37 9.90 -17.21
C PRO A 72 2.51 8.60 -16.38
N ASN A 73 3.04 7.54 -16.97
CA ASN A 73 3.35 6.31 -16.25
C ASN A 73 4.51 6.58 -15.28
N TRP A 74 4.21 6.85 -14.01
CA TRP A 74 5.22 7.15 -13.00
C TRP A 74 5.93 5.89 -12.44
N VAL A 75 5.46 4.69 -12.81
CA VAL A 75 5.97 3.42 -12.27
C VAL A 75 6.00 2.35 -13.38
N ASP A 76 7.18 2.11 -13.97
CA ASP A 76 7.36 1.07 -15.00
C ASP A 76 7.20 -0.35 -14.40
N SER A 77 7.78 -0.56 -13.22
CA SER A 77 7.64 -1.80 -12.45
C SER A 77 7.75 -1.57 -10.96
N LEU A 78 6.89 -2.22 -10.18
CA LEU A 78 7.01 -2.28 -8.72
C LEU A 78 7.65 -3.62 -8.32
N PRO A 79 8.91 -3.60 -7.86
CA PRO A 79 9.56 -4.81 -7.36
C PRO A 79 8.96 -5.20 -6.00
N VAL A 80 8.28 -6.35 -5.94
CA VAL A 80 7.79 -6.91 -4.68
C VAL A 80 8.90 -7.77 -4.08
N TYR A 81 9.45 -7.32 -2.95
CA TYR A 81 10.47 -8.07 -2.22
C TYR A 81 9.84 -9.23 -1.45
N GLY A 82 10.36 -10.45 -1.65
CA GLY A 82 9.80 -11.65 -1.01
C GLY A 82 9.83 -11.60 0.50
N PHE A 83 10.89 -11.03 1.08
CA PHE A 83 11.01 -10.81 2.52
C PHE A 83 9.87 -9.94 3.08
N GLY A 84 9.55 -8.83 2.43
CA GLY A 84 8.45 -7.95 2.86
C GLY A 84 7.09 -8.62 2.73
N ALA A 85 6.88 -9.38 1.65
CA ALA A 85 5.65 -10.15 1.45
C ALA A 85 5.47 -11.23 2.53
N MET A 86 6.53 -11.97 2.87
CA MET A 86 6.49 -12.98 3.94
C MET A 86 6.29 -12.35 5.32
N LEU A 87 6.90 -11.18 5.59
CA LEU A 87 6.65 -10.43 6.82
C LEU A 87 5.19 -10.00 6.96
N LEU A 88 4.59 -9.47 5.89
CA LEU A 88 3.19 -9.09 5.89
C LEU A 88 2.28 -10.31 6.12
N LEU A 89 2.57 -11.43 5.45
CA LEU A 89 1.85 -12.69 5.68
C LEU A 89 2.00 -13.18 7.13
N GLY A 90 3.21 -13.09 7.70
CA GLY A 90 3.45 -13.41 9.11
C GLY A 90 2.62 -12.54 10.05
N PHE A 91 2.57 -11.23 9.80
CA PHE A 91 1.75 -10.30 10.57
C PHE A 91 0.25 -10.61 10.47
N LEU A 92 -0.26 -10.87 9.26
CA LEU A 92 -1.67 -11.20 9.05
C LEU A 92 -2.07 -12.53 9.69
N THR A 93 -1.22 -13.55 9.56
CA THR A 93 -1.47 -14.87 10.17
C THR A 93 -1.37 -14.84 11.69
N ALA A 94 -0.42 -14.08 12.24
CA ALA A 94 -0.32 -13.85 13.68
C ALA A 94 -1.55 -13.09 14.21
N GLY A 95 -1.98 -12.02 13.54
CA GLY A 95 -3.18 -11.27 13.89
C GLY A 95 -4.46 -12.12 13.83
N TRP A 96 -4.58 -12.95 12.79
CA TRP A 96 -5.69 -13.90 12.66
C TRP A 96 -5.73 -14.92 13.82
N LEU A 97 -4.58 -15.55 14.11
CA LEU A 97 -4.48 -16.54 15.18
C LEU A 97 -4.73 -15.91 16.56
N ALA A 98 -4.19 -14.71 16.80
CA ALA A 98 -4.43 -13.96 18.02
C ALA A 98 -5.91 -13.58 18.14
N GLY A 99 -6.57 -13.16 17.06
CA GLY A 99 -8.00 -12.85 17.07
C GLY A 99 -8.89 -14.06 17.41
N ILE A 100 -8.53 -15.26 16.93
CA ILE A 100 -9.19 -16.51 17.33
C ILE A 100 -9.04 -16.74 18.83
N ARG A 101 -7.86 -16.47 19.39
CA ARG A 101 -7.56 -16.69 20.81
C ARG A 101 -8.27 -15.68 21.70
N THR A 102 -8.24 -14.41 21.32
CA THR A 102 -8.98 -13.31 21.96
C THR A 102 -10.49 -13.61 22.00
N LYS A 103 -11.05 -14.13 20.90
CA LYS A 103 -12.46 -14.58 20.86
C LYS A 103 -12.76 -15.72 21.84
N ARG A 104 -11.83 -16.66 22.02
CA ARG A 104 -11.98 -17.78 22.99
C ARG A 104 -11.92 -17.29 24.44
N GLU A 105 -11.22 -16.19 24.69
CA GLU A 105 -11.14 -15.55 26.01
C GLU A 105 -12.30 -14.56 26.27
N GLY A 106 -13.29 -14.49 25.37
CA GLY A 106 -14.45 -13.61 25.53
C GLY A 106 -14.17 -12.13 25.23
N LEU A 107 -12.98 -11.82 24.69
CA LEU A 107 -12.59 -10.48 24.27
C LEU A 107 -12.93 -10.25 22.80
N SER A 108 -13.08 -8.97 22.43
CA SER A 108 -13.43 -8.57 21.07
C SER A 108 -12.21 -8.72 20.13
N PRO A 109 -12.31 -9.41 18.98
CA PRO A 109 -11.19 -9.57 18.02
C PRO A 109 -10.63 -8.25 17.49
N GLU A 110 -11.43 -7.19 17.53
CA GLU A 110 -11.03 -5.82 17.17
C GLU A 110 -9.88 -5.32 18.04
N LEU A 111 -9.84 -5.73 19.30
CA LEU A 111 -8.76 -5.39 20.23
C LEU A 111 -7.41 -5.91 19.72
N THR A 112 -7.40 -7.12 19.14
CA THR A 112 -6.19 -7.72 18.59
C THR A 112 -5.65 -6.93 17.40
N TRP A 113 -6.53 -6.51 16.50
CA TRP A 113 -6.15 -5.73 15.33
C TRP A 113 -5.69 -4.32 15.71
N ASP A 114 -6.37 -3.69 16.67
CA ASP A 114 -5.96 -2.42 17.25
C ASP A 114 -4.57 -2.53 17.89
N ALA A 115 -4.35 -3.54 18.74
CA ALA A 115 -3.05 -3.80 19.36
C ALA A 115 -1.98 -4.05 18.30
N GLY A 116 -2.29 -4.83 17.25
CA GLY A 116 -1.41 -5.08 16.12
C GLY A 116 -0.96 -3.79 15.43
N MET A 117 -1.87 -2.84 15.20
CA MET A 117 -1.53 -1.53 14.63
C MET A 117 -0.69 -0.67 15.58
N TRP A 118 -1.01 -0.71 16.88
CA TRP A 118 -0.21 -0.06 17.93
C TRP A 118 1.19 -0.63 18.07
N VAL A 119 1.45 -1.88 17.66
CA VAL A 119 2.79 -2.47 17.63
C VAL A 119 3.48 -2.21 16.29
N PHE A 120 2.76 -2.36 15.18
CA PHE A 120 3.31 -2.32 13.83
C PHE A 120 3.83 -0.93 13.45
N LEU A 121 3.04 0.12 13.66
CA LEU A 121 3.44 1.49 13.28
C LEU A 121 4.67 1.96 14.07
N PRO A 122 4.68 1.90 15.42
CA PRO A 122 5.85 2.28 16.20
C PRO A 122 7.04 1.35 15.97
N GLY A 123 6.80 0.06 15.69
CA GLY A 123 7.83 -0.91 15.33
C GLY A 123 8.63 -0.49 14.09
N ILE A 124 7.95 -0.05 13.02
CA ILE A 124 8.63 0.45 11.82
C ILE A 124 9.44 1.71 12.13
N ILE A 125 8.86 2.63 12.88
CA ILE A 125 9.52 3.89 13.26
C ILE A 125 10.76 3.61 14.12
N GLY A 126 10.64 2.78 15.15
CA GLY A 126 11.73 2.42 16.04
C GLY A 126 12.83 1.63 15.33
N ALA A 127 12.47 0.72 14.42
CA ALA A 127 13.45 0.05 13.57
C ALA A 127 14.27 1.04 12.74
N ARG A 128 13.65 2.12 12.25
CA ARG A 128 14.36 3.15 11.49
C ARG A 128 15.26 4.03 12.37
N ILE A 129 14.75 4.49 13.52
CA ILE A 129 15.54 5.27 14.49
C ILE A 129 16.79 4.49 14.92
N PHE A 130 16.63 3.21 15.23
CA PHE A 130 17.74 2.37 15.69
C PHE A 130 18.76 2.08 14.59
N SER A 131 18.34 2.08 13.32
CA SER A 131 19.26 1.94 12.17
C SER A 131 20.22 3.11 12.02
N ILE A 132 19.79 4.31 12.42
CA ILE A 132 20.62 5.51 12.43
C ILE A 132 21.56 5.49 13.64
N LEU A 133 21.07 5.07 14.80
CA LEU A 133 21.88 4.92 16.01
C LEU A 133 23.01 3.89 15.80
N GLU A 134 22.71 2.77 15.14
CA GLU A 134 23.72 1.74 14.85
C GLU A 134 24.78 2.22 13.85
N ASN A 135 24.38 3.03 12.85
CA ASN A 135 25.31 3.61 11.88
C ASN A 135 25.71 5.05 12.23
N TRP A 136 25.75 5.40 13.52
CA TRP A 136 26.02 6.76 13.99
C TRP A 136 27.36 7.28 13.48
N GLU A 137 28.41 6.46 13.43
CA GLU A 137 29.71 6.87 12.91
C GLU A 137 29.69 7.17 11.39
N ARG A 138 28.85 6.47 10.63
CA ARG A 138 28.74 6.63 9.17
C ARG A 138 27.83 7.79 8.76
N HIS A 139 26.89 8.19 9.63
CA HIS A 139 25.93 9.28 9.39
C HIS A 139 26.28 10.59 10.09
N THR A 140 27.14 10.57 11.10
CA THR A 140 27.48 11.75 11.93
C THR A 140 28.83 12.38 11.58
N ALA A 141 29.59 11.80 10.65
CA ALA A 141 30.79 12.44 10.10
C ALA A 141 30.42 13.65 9.21
N GLY A 142 30.07 14.78 9.83
CA GLY A 142 30.01 16.11 9.21
C GLY A 142 28.65 16.61 8.68
N LYS A 143 27.51 15.98 9.03
CA LYS A 143 26.18 16.38 8.51
C LYS A 143 25.27 17.05 9.55
N SER A 144 24.49 18.03 9.08
CA SER A 144 23.50 18.79 9.85
C SER A 144 22.28 17.96 10.23
N LEU A 145 21.64 18.26 11.38
CA LEU A 145 20.41 17.64 11.87
C LEU A 145 19.28 17.58 10.81
N GLY A 146 19.22 18.55 9.89
CA GLY A 146 18.22 18.59 8.81
C GLY A 146 18.43 17.50 7.75
N GLU A 147 19.67 17.21 7.38
CA GLU A 147 20.00 16.13 6.42
C GLU A 147 19.74 14.75 7.03
N MET A 148 19.89 14.64 8.35
CA MET A 148 19.55 13.44 9.10
C MET A 148 18.04 13.12 8.98
N ILE A 149 17.18 14.14 9.00
CA ILE A 149 15.72 13.98 8.83
C ILE A 149 15.34 13.61 7.40
N VAL A 150 16.03 14.14 6.39
CA VAL A 150 15.81 13.71 4.99
C VAL A 150 16.25 12.26 4.79
N SER A 151 17.33 11.83 5.44
CA SER A 151 17.76 10.43 5.43
C SER A 151 16.78 9.50 6.17
N LEU A 152 16.03 9.99 7.17
CA LEU A 152 14.96 9.23 7.83
C LEU A 152 13.85 8.83 6.84
N LEU A 153 13.52 9.71 5.89
CA LEU A 153 12.43 9.53 4.92
C LEU A 153 12.81 8.69 3.69
N ASN A 154 14.10 8.45 3.45
CA ASN A 154 14.57 7.52 2.41
C ASN A 154 14.46 6.06 2.86
N PHE A 155 13.23 5.56 2.96
CA PHE A 155 12.91 4.14 3.16
C PHE A 155 13.55 3.15 2.14
N PRO A 156 13.82 3.51 0.86
CA PRO A 156 14.27 2.52 -0.13
C PRO A 156 15.71 2.01 0.06
N GLU A 157 16.58 2.76 0.74
CA GLU A 157 18.02 2.44 0.83
C GLU A 157 18.33 1.25 1.74
N GLY A 158 17.35 0.78 2.52
CA GLY A 158 17.55 -0.31 3.47
C GLY A 158 18.25 0.17 4.75
N GLY A 159 17.97 -0.50 5.85
CA GLY A 159 18.33 -0.03 7.20
C GLY A 159 17.07 0.05 8.05
N LEU A 160 16.48 -1.10 8.31
CA LEU A 160 15.50 -1.31 9.37
C LEU A 160 16.11 -2.36 10.29
N VAL A 161 16.48 -1.94 11.49
CA VAL A 161 17.11 -2.81 12.48
C VAL A 161 16.01 -3.46 13.30
N LEU A 162 15.98 -4.80 13.28
CA LEU A 162 14.95 -5.59 13.97
C LEU A 162 14.87 -5.23 15.46
N TYR A 163 16.01 -5.04 16.12
CA TYR A 163 16.06 -4.69 17.54
C TYR A 163 15.26 -3.42 17.86
N GLY A 164 15.41 -2.38 17.04
CA GLY A 164 14.66 -1.14 17.18
C GLY A 164 13.15 -1.34 17.06
N GLY A 165 12.73 -2.21 16.15
CA GLY A 165 11.31 -2.51 15.95
C GLY A 165 10.71 -3.36 17.07
N VAL A 166 11.45 -4.34 17.58
CA VAL A 166 10.98 -5.18 18.70
C VAL A 166 10.88 -4.37 19.99
N ILE A 167 11.87 -3.52 20.29
CA ILE A 167 11.87 -2.68 21.50
C ILE A 167 10.70 -1.67 21.46
N SER A 168 10.59 -0.91 20.38
CA SER A 168 9.51 0.08 20.22
C SER A 168 8.14 -0.59 20.17
N GLY A 169 7.99 -1.70 19.44
CA GLY A 169 6.76 -2.47 19.39
C GLY A 169 6.33 -2.98 20.78
N GLY A 170 7.26 -3.53 21.56
CA GLY A 170 6.99 -4.00 22.93
C GLY A 170 6.57 -2.87 23.89
N ILE A 171 7.23 -1.72 23.79
CA ILE A 171 6.87 -0.53 24.60
C ILE A 171 5.43 -0.09 24.28
N PHE A 172 5.09 0.03 23.00
CA PHE A 172 3.75 0.49 22.60
C PHE A 172 2.66 -0.56 22.85
N TYR A 173 2.98 -1.86 22.77
CA TYR A 173 2.09 -2.94 23.23
C TYR A 173 1.77 -2.77 24.71
N PHE A 174 2.78 -2.60 25.56
CA PHE A 174 2.60 -2.41 26.99
C PHE A 174 1.76 -1.17 27.29
N ILE A 175 2.03 -0.05 26.62
CA ILE A 175 1.23 1.18 26.73
C ILE A 175 -0.22 0.93 26.33
N TYR A 176 -0.46 0.19 25.25
CA TYR A 176 -1.80 -0.14 24.78
C TYR A 176 -2.57 -1.00 25.81
N CYS A 177 -1.95 -2.07 26.31
CA CYS A 177 -2.54 -2.94 27.33
C CYS A 177 -2.83 -2.16 28.62
N HIS A 178 -1.91 -1.30 29.07
CA HIS A 178 -2.10 -0.47 30.24
C HIS A 178 -3.28 0.52 30.07
N ARG A 179 -3.40 1.17 28.90
CA ARG A 179 -4.51 2.09 28.59
C ARG A 179 -5.86 1.38 28.54
N LYS A 180 -5.88 0.13 28.09
CA LYS A 180 -7.10 -0.70 28.02
C LYS A 180 -7.38 -1.48 29.30
N LYS A 181 -6.51 -1.38 30.32
CA LYS A 181 -6.58 -2.13 31.60
C LYS A 181 -6.61 -3.64 31.40
N ILE A 182 -5.93 -4.12 30.38
CA ILE A 182 -5.81 -5.55 30.06
C ILE A 182 -4.43 -5.99 30.55
N SER A 183 -4.35 -7.18 31.15
CA SER A 183 -3.04 -7.75 31.51
C SER A 183 -2.22 -7.90 30.23
N ALA A 184 -1.03 -7.29 30.23
CA ALA A 184 -0.08 -7.38 29.12
C ALA A 184 0.46 -8.80 28.96
#